data_AF-A0A177BAM1-F1
#
_entry.id   AF-A0A177BAM1-F1
#
_cell.length_a   1.000
_cell.length_b   1.000
_cell.length_c   1.000
_cell.angle_alpha   90.00
_cell.angle_beta   90.00
_cell.angle_gamma   90.00
#
_symmetry.space_group_name_H-M   'P 1'
#
loop_
_entity.id
_entity.type
_entity.pdbx_description
1 polymer ?
#
loop_
_entity_poly.entity_id
_entity_poly.type
_entity_poly.pdbx_seq_one_letter_code
_entity_poly.pdbx_strand_id
1 'polypeptide(L)'
;MVIVVRTDLQMSKGKIAAQVAHAAVNCSNSASEWSCELYNEWMISGMPKVVLKVKNEEELINIYRSAQRKSINCTIISDAGRTQIACGSKTVVDF
;
A
#
# COMPACT_ATOMS: atom_id res chain seq x y z
N MET A 1 8.26 0.53 -5.38
CA MET A 1 7.18 -0.03 -4.56
C MET A 1 7.61 -0.05 -3.10
N VAL A 2 6.96 0.79 -2.29
CA VAL A 2 7.10 0.88 -0.84
C VAL A 2 5.71 0.76 -0.22
N ILE A 3 5.54 -0.26 0.62
CA ILE A 3 4.26 -0.61 1.23
C ILE A 3 4.32 -0.26 2.71
N VAL A 4 3.47 0.66 3.15
CA VAL A 4 3.47 1.17 4.52
C VAL A 4 2.25 0.62 5.26
N VAL A 5 2.50 -0.18 6.29
CA VAL A 5 1.46 -0.85 7.08
C VAL A 5 1.20 -0.10 8.38
N ARG A 6 -0.08 0.05 8.69
CA ARG A 6 -0.53 0.67 9.94
C ARG A 6 -0.56 -0.33 11.10
N THR A 7 0.08 -0.01 12.22
CA THR A 7 0.29 -0.98 13.32
C THR A 7 -0.63 -0.85 14.53
N ASP A 8 -1.31 0.28 14.75
CA ASP A 8 -2.31 0.44 15.83
C ASP A 8 -3.47 -0.56 15.73
N LEU A 9 -3.72 -1.06 14.53
CA LEU A 9 -4.79 -2.01 14.22
C LEU A 9 -4.55 -3.43 14.76
N GLN A 10 -3.38 -3.71 15.34
CA GLN A 10 -3.00 -5.01 15.91
C GLN A 10 -3.31 -6.20 14.98
N MET A 11 -3.14 -6.00 13.67
CA MET A 11 -3.39 -7.05 12.68
C MET A 11 -2.48 -8.25 12.90
N SER A 12 -3.04 -9.45 12.77
CA SER A 12 -2.24 -10.69 12.76
C SER A 12 -1.26 -10.69 11.59
N LYS A 13 -0.17 -11.46 11.70
CA LYS A 13 0.84 -11.58 10.63
C LYS A 13 0.22 -11.97 9.28
N GLY A 14 -0.76 -12.89 9.28
CA GLY A 14 -1.48 -13.30 8.08
C GLY A 14 -2.34 -12.17 7.48
N LYS A 15 -3.02 -11.38 8.33
CA LYS A 15 -3.80 -10.24 7.86
C LYS A 15 -2.90 -9.14 7.28
N ILE A 16 -1.74 -8.87 7.90
CA ILE A 16 -0.73 -7.96 7.35
C ILE A 16 -0.27 -8.44 5.97
N ALA A 17 0.10 -9.72 5.83
CA ALA A 17 0.54 -10.27 4.56
C ALA A 17 -0.53 -10.14 3.46
N ALA A 18 -1.80 -10.42 3.78
CA ALA A 18 -2.90 -10.26 2.83
C ALA A 18 -3.09 -8.79 2.39
N GLN A 19 -3.06 -7.85 3.34
CA GLN A 19 -3.22 -6.42 3.03
C GLN A 19 -2.04 -5.86 2.21
N VAL A 20 -0.81 -6.31 2.52
CA VAL A 20 0.39 -5.99 1.73
C VAL A 20 0.27 -6.55 0.30
N ALA A 21 -0.21 -7.79 0.14
CA ALA A 21 -0.42 -8.39 -1.17
C ALA A 21 -1.50 -7.65 -1.98
N HIS A 22 -2.61 -7.27 -1.34
CA HIS A 22 -3.66 -6.46 -1.99
C HIS A 22 -3.13 -5.11 -2.46
N ALA A 23 -2.31 -4.45 -1.63
CA ALA A 23 -1.70 -3.17 -1.98
C ALA A 23 -0.77 -3.31 -3.18
N ALA A 24 0.12 -4.31 -3.16
CA ALA A 24 1.08 -4.56 -4.23
C ALA A 24 0.40 -4.81 -5.59
N VAL A 25 -0.67 -5.61 -5.62
CA VAL A 25 -1.39 -5.92 -6.87
C VAL A 25 -2.11 -4.68 -7.41
N ASN A 26 -2.78 -3.90 -6.54
CA ASN A 26 -3.46 -2.70 -6.98
C ASN A 26 -2.48 -1.65 -7.49
N CYS A 27 -1.38 -1.44 -6.77
CA CYS A 27 -0.35 -0.48 -7.17
C CYS A 27 0.35 -0.91 -8.46
N SER A 28 0.64 -2.21 -8.65
CA SER A 28 1.24 -2.71 -9.89
C SER A 28 0.32 -2.53 -11.10
N ASN A 29 -0.99 -2.81 -10.95
CA ASN A 29 -1.96 -2.60 -12.01
C ASN A 29 -2.06 -1.10 -12.37
N SER A 30 -2.21 -0.25 -11.36
CA SER A 30 -2.23 1.22 -11.54
C SER A 30 -0.95 1.73 -12.18
N ALA A 31 0.22 1.20 -11.78
CA ALA A 31 1.52 1.58 -12.35
C ALA A 31 1.63 1.19 -13.83
N SER A 32 1.10 0.02 -14.22
CA SER A 32 1.12 -0.43 -15.62
C SER A 32 0.31 0.49 -16.56
N GLU A 33 -0.79 1.04 -16.06
CA GLU A 33 -1.63 2.02 -16.76
C GLU A 33 -1.01 3.42 -16.74
N TRP A 34 -0.38 3.79 -15.62
CA TRP A 34 0.21 5.12 -15.41
C TRP A 34 1.52 5.31 -16.17
N SER A 35 2.40 4.30 -16.18
CA SER A 35 3.67 4.30 -16.91
C SER A 35 4.13 2.87 -17.20
N CYS A 36 3.85 2.41 -18.42
CA CYS A 36 4.27 1.09 -18.90
C CYS A 36 5.81 0.91 -18.84
N GLU A 37 6.58 1.97 -19.12
CA GLU A 37 8.04 1.95 -19.05
C GLU A 37 8.55 1.68 -17.64
N LEU A 38 8.15 2.48 -16.66
CA LEU A 38 8.56 2.31 -15.26
C LEU A 38 8.08 0.99 -14.67
N TYR A 39 6.88 0.54 -15.05
CA TYR A 39 6.37 -0.77 -14.67
C TYR A 39 7.27 -1.89 -15.20
N ASN A 40 7.64 -1.85 -16.48
CA ASN A 40 8.50 -2.87 -17.10
C ASN A 40 9.91 -2.87 -16.50
N GLU A 41 10.49 -1.70 -16.21
CA GLU A 41 11.78 -1.60 -15.51
C GLU A 41 11.72 -2.25 -14.12
N TRP A 42 10.65 -1.97 -13.36
CA TRP A 42 10.43 -2.59 -12.06
C TRP A 42 10.24 -4.11 -12.15
N MET A 43 9.51 -4.59 -13.17
CA MET A 43 9.31 -6.02 -13.44
C MET A 43 10.64 -6.73 -13.73
N ILE A 44 11.47 -6.18 -14.63
CA ILE A 44 12.77 -6.75 -15.00
C ILE A 44 13.76 -6.71 -13.82
N SER A 45 13.62 -5.72 -12.93
CA SER A 45 14.39 -5.60 -11.68
C SER A 45 14.00 -6.64 -10.60
N GLY A 46 13.12 -7.59 -10.91
CA GLY A 46 12.66 -8.61 -9.96
C GLY A 46 11.58 -8.13 -9.00
N MET A 47 10.88 -7.04 -9.34
CA MET A 47 9.75 -6.49 -8.58
C MET A 47 10.04 -6.24 -7.08
N PRO A 48 11.12 -5.51 -6.72
CA PRO A 48 11.48 -5.27 -5.32
C PRO A 48 10.39 -4.50 -4.59
N LYS A 49 10.14 -4.89 -3.33
CA LYS A 49 9.14 -4.28 -2.44
C LYS A 49 9.75 -4.07 -1.06
N VAL A 50 9.60 -2.86 -0.52
CA VAL A 50 10.02 -2.54 0.85
C VAL A 50 8.79 -2.35 1.71
N VAL A 51 8.68 -3.09 2.81
CA VAL A 51 7.55 -3.00 3.73
C VAL A 51 7.95 -2.22 4.98
N LEU A 52 7.26 -1.12 5.24
CA LEU A 52 7.48 -0.21 6.37
C LEU A 52 6.25 -0.17 7.29
N LYS A 53 6.38 0.52 8.42
CA LYS A 53 5.32 0.65 9.43
C LYS A 53 5.07 2.09 9.85
N VAL A 54 3.82 2.42 10.14
CA VAL A 54 3.37 3.67 10.76
C VAL A 54 2.46 3.38 11.96
N LYS A 55 2.41 4.33 12.89
CA LYS A 55 1.75 4.12 14.18
C LYS A 55 0.24 4.31 14.15
N ASN A 56 -0.29 5.11 13.22
CA ASN A 56 -1.69 5.51 13.21
C ASN A 56 -2.16 5.89 11.78
N GLU A 57 -3.46 6.18 11.64
CA GLU A 57 -4.08 6.56 10.35
C GLU A 57 -3.61 7.91 9.83
N GLU A 58 -3.31 8.85 10.72
CA GLU A 58 -2.87 10.19 10.33
C GLU A 58 -1.51 10.15 9.63
N GLU A 59 -0.53 9.43 10.19
CA GLU A 59 0.78 9.19 9.57
C GLU A 59 0.62 8.53 8.19
N LEU A 60 -0.27 7.52 8.09
CA LEU A 60 -0.55 6.83 6.84
C LEU A 60 -1.10 7.77 5.76
N ILE A 61 -2.09 8.61 6.12
CA ILE A 61 -2.70 9.60 5.22
C ILE A 61 -1.68 10.67 4.80
N ASN A 62 -0.80 11.09 5.71
CA ASN A 62 0.22 12.09 5.41
C ASN A 62 1.21 11.59 4.36
N ILE A 63 1.62 10.32 4.42
CA ILE A 63 2.46 9.67 3.41
C ILE A 63 1.74 9.65 2.05
N TYR A 64 0.49 9.17 2.03
CA TYR A 64 -0.32 9.12 0.80
C TYR A 64 -0.45 10.50 0.14
N ARG A 65 -0.82 11.53 0.91
CA ARG A 65 -0.92 12.91 0.41
C ARG A 65 0.43 13.43 -0.09
N SER A 66 1.53 13.05 0.55
CA SER A 66 2.86 13.44 0.10
C SER A 66 3.26 12.78 -1.21
N ALA A 67 2.89 11.52 -1.43
CA ALA A 67 3.12 10.82 -2.70
C ALA A 67 2.30 11.47 -3.83
N GLN A 68 1.01 11.76 -3.58
CA GLN A 68 0.15 12.45 -4.53
C GLN A 68 0.69 13.83 -4.95
N ARG A 69 1.16 14.64 -3.98
CA ARG A 69 1.76 15.96 -4.28
C ARG A 69 3.04 15.87 -5.12
N LYS A 70 3.73 14.73 -5.08
CA LYS A 70 4.93 14.46 -5.87
C LYS A 70 4.61 13.74 -7.18
N SER A 71 3.33 13.57 -7.52
CA SER A 71 2.88 12.83 -8.71
C SER A 71 3.43 11.40 -8.78
N ILE A 72 3.64 10.76 -7.62
CA ILE A 72 4.03 9.36 -7.53
C ILE A 72 2.74 8.52 -7.55
N ASN A 73 2.69 7.49 -8.39
CA ASN A 73 1.58 6.52 -8.40
C ASN A 73 1.45 5.89 -7.01
N CYS A 74 0.31 6.10 -6.35
CA CYS A 74 0.10 5.62 -4.99
C CYS A 74 -1.35 5.16 -4.78
N THR A 75 -1.53 4.16 -3.92
CA THR A 75 -2.84 3.59 -3.59
C THR A 75 -2.97 3.45 -2.07
N ILE A 76 -4.21 3.59 -1.56
CA ILE A 76 -4.56 3.32 -0.17
C ILE A 76 -5.54 2.17 -0.10
N ILE A 77 -5.24 1.17 0.73
CA ILE A 77 -6.09 0.01 0.95
C ILE A 77 -6.91 0.22 2.21
N SER A 78 -8.19 -0.12 2.09
CA SER A 78 -9.14 -0.14 3.20
C SER A 78 -9.62 -1.56 3.42
N ASP A 79 -9.67 -2.00 4.68
CA ASP A 79 -10.23 -3.31 5.01
C ASP A 79 -11.75 -3.26 4.86
N ALA A 80 -12.30 -4.15 4.03
CA ALA A 80 -13.73 -4.22 3.74
C ALA A 80 -14.59 -4.74 4.92
N GLY A 81 -14.01 -4.85 6.13
CA GLY A 81 -14.76 -5.16 7.35
C GLY A 81 -15.19 -6.61 7.51
N ARG A 82 -14.54 -7.58 6.86
CA ARG A 82 -14.86 -9.02 7.03
C ARG A 82 -14.18 -9.69 8.23
N THR A 83 -13.38 -8.96 9.02
CA THR A 83 -12.65 -9.46 10.22
C THR A 83 -12.34 -8.32 11.21
N GLN A 84 -12.15 -8.64 12.51
CA GLN A 84 -11.47 -7.97 13.65
C GLN A 84 -11.32 -6.42 13.79
N ILE A 85 -11.57 -5.59 12.77
CA ILE A 85 -11.35 -4.13 12.73
C ILE A 85 -12.61 -3.47 12.15
N ALA A 86 -12.88 -2.22 12.54
CA ALA A 86 -13.98 -1.44 11.98
C ALA A 86 -13.93 -1.38 10.45
N CYS A 87 -15.07 -1.62 9.80
CA CYS A 87 -15.23 -1.55 8.35
C CYS A 87 -14.72 -0.20 7.80
N GLY A 88 -13.98 -0.23 6.70
CA GLY A 88 -13.45 0.99 6.06
C GLY A 88 -12.17 1.54 6.69
N SER A 89 -11.57 0.84 7.64
CA SER A 89 -10.28 1.24 8.22
C SER A 89 -9.17 1.17 7.17
N LYS A 90 -8.42 2.26 7.02
CA LYS A 90 -7.28 2.35 6.09
C LYS A 90 -6.10 1.58 6.68
N THR A 91 -5.71 0.48 6.05
CA THR A 91 -4.73 -0.48 6.59
C THR A 91 -3.33 -0.24 6.05
N VAL A 92 -3.21 0.07 4.76
CA VAL A 92 -1.95 0.09 4.03
C VAL A 92 -1.95 1.20 2.97
N VAL A 93 -0.80 1.82 2.76
CA VAL A 93 -0.52 2.69 1.61
C VAL A 93 0.62 2.07 0.81
N ASP A 94 0.54 2.15 -0.51
CA ASP A 94 1.58 1.69 -1.44
C ASP A 94 1.88 2.78 -2.48
N PHE A 95 3.15 2.90 -2.88
CA PHE A 95 3.66 3.86 -3.87
C PHE A 95 5.00 3.45 -4.50
#